data_AF-A0A3M7TKE3-F1
#
_entry.id   AF-A0A3M7TKE3-F1
#
_cell.length_a   1.000
_cell.length_b   1.000
_cell.length_c   1.000
_cell.angle_alpha   90.00
_cell.angle_beta   90.00
_cell.angle_gamma   90.00
#
_symmetry.space_group_name_H-M   'P 1'
#
loop_
_entity.id
_entity.type
_entity.pdbx_description
1 polymer ?
#
loop_
_entity_poly.entity_id
_entity_poly.type
_entity_poly.pdbx_seq_one_letter_code
_entity_poly.pdbx_strand_id
1 'polypeptide(L)'
;MLTDFDGEILKPYKKIDFEMFNQVEVAYIEYKKIDKQRELGIEKIKIFLEPSKPELTPKDKKRERIKFYRSDYKRLQKEGKVLGTLIFYDLIKKKRLEKVSLKFVENILDNFVPETTGISHSKEPEQIKLTRIKKQDVKVFFIDVVVNTYIEKNKLKEFSESEWIEYWESIFESTTRSDRN
;
A
#
# COMPACT_ATOMS: atom_id res chain seq x y z
N MET A 1 -63.51 35.45 -11.42
CA MET A 1 -62.27 35.87 -12.11
C MET A 1 -61.31 36.28 -11.01
N LEU A 2 -60.15 35.65 -10.88
CA LEU A 2 -59.17 35.97 -9.83
C LEU A 2 -58.26 37.08 -10.36
N THR A 3 -58.24 38.22 -9.67
CA THR A 3 -57.40 39.38 -9.98
C THR A 3 -56.44 39.62 -8.82
N ASP A 4 -55.28 40.20 -9.11
CA ASP A 4 -54.36 40.66 -8.06
C ASP A 4 -54.81 42.00 -7.46
N PHE A 5 -54.02 42.53 -6.54
CA PHE A 5 -54.30 43.79 -5.83
C PHE A 5 -54.25 45.03 -6.74
N ASP A 6 -53.63 44.92 -7.91
CA ASP A 6 -53.52 45.98 -8.91
C ASP A 6 -54.55 45.83 -10.05
N GLY A 7 -55.44 44.82 -9.94
CA GLY A 7 -56.52 44.57 -10.89
C GLY A 7 -56.09 43.81 -12.14
N GLU A 8 -54.86 43.29 -12.20
CA GLU A 8 -54.42 42.43 -13.28
C GLU A 8 -55.04 41.04 -13.14
N ILE A 9 -55.46 40.46 -14.28
CA ILE A 9 -56.01 39.11 -14.32
C ILE A 9 -54.87 38.14 -14.03
N LEU A 10 -54.90 37.50 -12.86
CA LEU A 10 -53.95 36.45 -12.51
C LEU A 10 -54.10 35.32 -13.55
N LYS A 11 -53.06 35.12 -14.36
CA LYS A 11 -52.96 33.92 -15.20
C LYS A 11 -52.95 32.74 -14.23
N PRO A 12 -53.94 31.82 -14.26
CA PRO A 12 -53.82 30.62 -13.48
C PRO A 12 -52.55 29.93 -13.98
N TYR A 13 -51.56 29.73 -13.09
CA TYR A 13 -50.47 28.82 -13.38
C TYR A 13 -51.14 27.53 -13.83
N LYS A 14 -50.92 27.14 -15.09
CA LYS A 14 -51.38 25.85 -15.60
C LYS A 14 -50.98 24.84 -14.52
N LYS A 15 -51.99 24.12 -14.01
CA LYS A 15 -51.83 22.90 -13.21
C LYS A 15 -50.48 22.28 -13.55
N ILE A 16 -49.65 21.96 -12.55
CA ILE A 16 -48.46 21.14 -12.75
C ILE A 16 -48.85 20.03 -13.73
N ASP A 17 -48.36 20.13 -14.96
CA ASP A 17 -48.85 19.32 -16.06
C ASP A 17 -48.25 17.95 -15.83
N PHE A 18 -49.07 17.01 -15.34
CA PHE A 18 -48.62 15.65 -15.00
C PHE A 18 -47.87 15.00 -16.16
N GLU A 19 -48.18 15.40 -17.39
CA GLU A 19 -47.47 14.99 -18.59
C GLU A 19 -46.00 15.48 -18.64
N MET A 20 -45.73 16.74 -18.30
CA MET A 20 -44.35 17.24 -18.18
C MET A 20 -43.59 16.54 -17.05
N PHE A 21 -44.24 16.26 -15.92
CA PHE A 21 -43.59 15.55 -14.82
C PHE A 21 -43.22 14.12 -15.22
N ASN A 22 -44.12 13.40 -15.91
CA ASN A 22 -43.84 12.08 -16.46
C ASN A 22 -42.70 12.11 -17.48
N GLN A 23 -42.64 13.12 -18.36
CA GLN A 23 -41.56 13.26 -19.33
C GLN A 23 -40.20 13.47 -18.65
N VAL A 24 -40.15 14.29 -17.59
CA VAL A 24 -38.93 14.51 -16.80
C VAL A 24 -38.52 13.23 -16.06
N GLU A 25 -39.47 12.50 -15.49
CA GLU A 25 -39.21 11.22 -14.81
C GLU A 25 -38.66 10.16 -15.77
N VAL A 26 -39.26 10.01 -16.95
CA VAL A 26 -38.78 9.09 -17.99
C VAL A 26 -37.38 9.46 -18.46
N ALA A 27 -37.12 10.75 -18.73
CA ALA A 27 -35.80 11.23 -19.14
C ALA A 27 -34.74 10.98 -18.05
N TYR A 28 -35.10 11.14 -16.77
CA TYR A 28 -34.21 10.84 -15.64
C TYR A 28 -33.88 9.35 -15.54
N ILE A 29 -34.87 8.47 -15.74
CA ILE A 29 -34.68 7.01 -15.76
C ILE A 29 -33.75 6.61 -16.91
N GLU A 30 -33.95 7.17 -18.10
CA GLU A 30 -33.10 6.89 -19.26
C GLU A 30 -31.67 7.37 -19.05
N TYR A 31 -31.48 8.59 -18.53
CA TYR A 31 -30.16 9.10 -18.16
C TYR A 31 -29.44 8.17 -17.18
N LYS A 32 -30.14 7.71 -16.13
CA LYS A 32 -29.56 6.77 -15.16
C LYS A 32 -29.21 5.41 -15.76
N LYS A 33 -29.97 4.92 -16.75
CA LYS A 33 -29.64 3.69 -17.48
C LYS A 33 -28.37 3.86 -18.30
N ILE A 34 -28.23 4.97 -19.02
CA ILE A 34 -27.04 5.28 -19.82
C ILE A 34 -25.81 5.44 -18.93
N ASP A 35 -25.94 6.11 -17.79
CA ASP A 35 -24.85 6.31 -16.84
C ASP A 35 -24.36 4.98 -16.27
N LYS A 36 -25.26 4.06 -15.89
CA LYS A 36 -24.90 2.69 -15.49
C LYS A 36 -24.20 1.91 -16.60
N GLN A 37 -24.65 2.04 -17.85
CA GLN A 37 -23.99 1.40 -18.99
C GLN A 37 -22.58 1.94 -19.20
N ARG A 38 -22.38 3.26 -19.00
CA ARG A 38 -21.07 3.91 -19.06
C ARG A 38 -20.14 3.43 -17.96
N GLU A 39 -20.61 3.34 -16.71
CA GLU A 39 -19.83 2.80 -15.59
C GLU A 39 -19.37 1.36 -15.86
N LEU A 40 -20.29 0.50 -16.31
CA LEU A 40 -19.97 -0.89 -16.69
C LEU A 40 -18.99 -0.95 -17.86
N GLY A 41 -19.11 -0.04 -18.84
CA GLY A 41 -18.17 0.08 -19.95
C GLY A 41 -16.77 0.47 -19.50
N ILE A 42 -16.66 1.45 -18.59
CA ILE A 42 -15.39 1.88 -17.99
C ILE A 42 -14.76 0.74 -17.20
N GLU A 43 -15.54 0.00 -16.42
CA GLU A 43 -15.05 -1.15 -15.65
C GLU A 43 -14.53 -2.27 -16.57
N LYS A 44 -15.25 -2.59 -17.66
CA LYS A 44 -14.78 -3.56 -18.66
C LYS A 44 -13.48 -3.13 -19.33
N ILE A 45 -13.34 -1.85 -19.70
CA ILE A 45 -12.10 -1.30 -20.27
C ILE A 45 -10.97 -1.39 -19.24
N LYS A 46 -11.24 -1.07 -17.97
CA LYS A 46 -10.26 -1.18 -16.89
C LYS A 46 -9.79 -2.62 -16.69
N ILE A 47 -10.70 -3.59 -16.67
CA ILE A 47 -10.37 -5.02 -16.58
C ILE A 47 -9.59 -5.49 -17.81
N PHE A 48 -9.89 -4.98 -19.00
CA PHE A 48 -9.16 -5.33 -20.22
C PHE A 48 -7.73 -4.78 -20.24
N LEU A 49 -7.54 -3.52 -19.83
CA LEU A 49 -6.24 -2.86 -19.77
C LEU A 49 -5.38 -3.36 -18.60
N GLU A 50 -6.01 -3.68 -17.48
CA GLU A 50 -5.39 -4.25 -16.29
C GLU A 50 -6.06 -5.59 -15.97
N PRO A 51 -5.74 -6.67 -16.74
CA PRO A 51 -6.30 -7.98 -16.45
C PRO A 51 -6.04 -8.31 -14.99
N SER A 52 -7.10 -8.63 -14.26
CA SER A 52 -7.02 -8.97 -12.84
C SER A 52 -5.92 -9.99 -12.66
N LYS A 53 -4.85 -9.61 -11.95
CA LYS A 53 -3.72 -10.50 -11.70
C LYS A 53 -4.30 -11.80 -11.14
N PRO A 54 -4.01 -12.96 -11.75
CA PRO A 54 -4.59 -14.23 -11.30
C PRO A 54 -4.33 -14.36 -9.80
N GLU A 55 -5.38 -14.70 -9.04
CA GLU A 55 -5.22 -14.94 -7.61
C GLU A 55 -4.16 -16.02 -7.43
N LEU A 56 -3.00 -15.62 -6.93
CA LEU A 56 -1.86 -16.52 -6.77
C LEU A 56 -2.29 -17.72 -5.94
N THR A 57 -2.14 -18.91 -6.50
CA THR A 57 -2.41 -20.16 -5.78
C THR A 57 -1.53 -20.21 -4.52
N PRO A 58 -1.90 -20.96 -3.48
CA PRO A 58 -1.07 -21.10 -2.27
C PRO A 58 0.37 -21.55 -2.57
N LYS A 59 0.56 -22.35 -3.62
CA LYS A 59 1.87 -22.81 -4.09
C LYS A 59 2.68 -21.67 -4.73
N ASP A 60 2.05 -20.81 -5.52
CA ASP A 60 2.74 -19.69 -6.15
C ASP A 60 3.11 -18.60 -5.14
N LYS A 61 2.24 -18.35 -4.14
CA LYS A 61 2.57 -17.47 -3.00
C LYS A 61 3.80 -17.97 -2.23
N LYS A 62 3.93 -19.29 -2.01
CA LYS A 62 5.12 -19.87 -1.37
C LYS A 62 6.37 -19.69 -2.24
N ARG A 63 6.27 -19.88 -3.55
CA ARG A 63 7.40 -19.65 -4.48
C ARG A 63 7.88 -18.21 -4.48
N GLU A 64 6.95 -17.24 -4.46
CA GLU A 64 7.29 -15.82 -4.39
C GLU A 64 8.01 -15.45 -3.09
N ARG A 65 7.55 -15.96 -1.94
CA ARG A 65 8.26 -15.77 -0.66
C ARG A 65 9.66 -16.35 -0.67
N ILE A 66 9.84 -17.57 -1.17
CA ILE A 66 11.17 -18.19 -1.26
C ILE A 66 12.08 -17.36 -2.18
N LYS A 67 11.56 -16.88 -3.31
CA LYS A 67 12.30 -15.96 -4.20
C LYS A 67 12.71 -14.68 -3.47
N PHE A 68 11.82 -14.12 -2.66
CA PHE A 68 12.08 -12.94 -1.83
C PHE A 68 13.19 -13.20 -0.79
N TYR A 69 13.11 -14.29 -0.01
CA TYR A 69 14.15 -14.63 0.96
C TYR A 69 15.51 -14.84 0.30
N ARG A 70 15.52 -15.46 -0.89
CA ARG A 70 16.72 -15.68 -1.68
C ARG A 70 17.35 -14.37 -2.17
N SER A 71 16.53 -13.42 -2.66
CA SER A 71 17.06 -12.12 -3.09
C SER A 71 17.65 -11.34 -1.92
N ASP A 72 17.02 -11.41 -0.75
CA ASP A 72 17.49 -10.69 0.43
C ASP A 72 18.75 -11.31 1.04
N TYR A 73 18.88 -12.64 1.03
CA TYR A 73 20.14 -13.28 1.41
C TYR A 73 21.32 -12.79 0.55
N LYS A 74 21.11 -12.69 -0.77
CA LYS A 74 22.14 -12.16 -1.69
C LYS A 74 22.51 -10.71 -1.37
N ARG A 75 21.54 -9.88 -0.96
CA ARG A 75 21.80 -8.49 -0.53
C ARG A 75 22.55 -8.46 0.79
N LEU A 76 22.14 -9.24 1.78
CA LEU A 76 22.82 -9.36 3.06
C LEU A 76 24.30 -9.71 2.89
N GLN A 77 24.62 -10.64 1.99
CA GLN A 77 26.01 -11.02 1.72
C GLN A 77 26.81 -9.94 0.96
N LYS A 78 26.16 -9.18 0.06
CA LYS A 78 26.84 -8.14 -0.74
C LYS A 78 26.98 -6.80 -0.03
N GLU A 79 25.91 -6.31 0.57
CA GLU A 79 25.77 -4.97 1.13
C GLU A 79 25.85 -4.98 2.66
N GLY A 80 25.85 -6.16 3.29
CA GLY A 80 25.88 -6.31 4.74
C GLY A 80 24.57 -5.95 5.44
N LYS A 81 23.54 -5.58 4.67
CA LYS A 81 22.24 -5.13 5.18
C LYS A 81 21.11 -5.83 4.45
N VAL A 82 20.03 -6.07 5.20
CA VAL A 82 18.74 -6.45 4.64
C VAL A 82 17.94 -5.17 4.47
N LEU A 83 17.31 -4.97 3.31
CA LEU A 83 16.34 -3.89 3.16
C LEU A 83 15.18 -4.24 4.09
N GLY A 84 14.90 -3.39 5.09
CA GLY A 84 13.90 -3.60 6.14
C GLY A 84 12.50 -3.66 5.56
N THR A 85 12.24 -4.78 4.93
CA THR A 85 10.98 -5.10 4.33
C THR A 85 10.05 -5.38 5.51
N LEU A 86 8.91 -4.68 5.54
CA LEU A 86 7.85 -4.85 6.54
C LEU A 86 7.58 -6.33 6.88
N ILE A 87 7.77 -7.21 5.90
CA ILE A 87 7.69 -8.66 6.02
C ILE A 87 8.56 -9.21 7.17
N PHE A 88 9.86 -8.91 7.24
CA PHE A 88 10.71 -9.45 8.31
C PHE A 88 10.34 -8.87 9.66
N TYR A 89 10.05 -7.57 9.71
CA TYR A 89 9.61 -6.93 10.94
C TYR A 89 8.33 -7.57 11.48
N ASP A 90 7.34 -7.81 10.62
CA ASP A 90 6.09 -8.47 11.00
C ASP A 90 6.33 -9.90 11.49
N LEU A 91 7.20 -10.67 10.83
CA LEU A 91 7.59 -12.02 11.26
C LEU A 91 8.27 -12.03 12.64
N ILE A 92 9.20 -11.10 12.87
CA ILE A 92 9.90 -10.99 14.15
C ILE A 92 8.90 -10.55 15.24
N LYS A 93 8.07 -9.53 14.96
CA LYS A 93 7.06 -9.00 15.88
C LYS A 93 6.08 -10.09 16.31
N LYS A 94 5.55 -10.87 15.35
CA LYS A 94 4.51 -11.87 15.63
C LYS A 94 5.00 -13.06 16.46
N LYS A 95 6.29 -13.41 16.43
CA LYS A 95 6.79 -14.64 17.06
C LYS A 95 7.83 -14.44 18.17
N ARG A 96 8.60 -13.34 18.14
CA ARG A 96 9.86 -13.25 18.90
C ARG A 96 10.06 -11.95 19.68
N LEU A 97 9.28 -10.91 19.43
CA LEU A 97 9.36 -9.62 20.14
C LEU A 97 8.11 -9.40 20.99
N GLU A 98 8.12 -9.89 22.22
CA GLU A 98 7.08 -9.58 23.21
C GLU A 98 7.34 -8.26 23.95
N LYS A 99 8.62 -7.91 24.17
CA LYS A 99 9.03 -6.70 24.90
C LYS A 99 10.25 -6.05 24.25
N VAL A 100 10.17 -4.74 24.03
CA VAL A 100 11.30 -3.90 23.58
C VAL A 100 11.75 -3.04 24.77
N SER A 101 13.06 -2.97 25.01
CA SER A 101 13.61 -2.10 26.04
C SER A 101 13.45 -0.63 25.65
N LEU A 102 12.97 0.23 26.55
CA LEU A 102 12.85 1.66 26.28
C LEU A 102 14.20 2.29 25.90
N LYS A 103 15.28 1.88 26.58
CA LYS A 103 16.66 2.33 26.29
C LYS A 103 17.09 2.05 24.84
N PHE A 104 16.59 0.96 24.25
CA PHE A 104 16.88 0.63 22.86
C PHE A 104 16.15 1.57 21.90
N VAL A 105 14.90 1.90 22.20
CA VAL A 105 14.11 2.84 21.40
C VAL A 105 14.68 4.25 21.51
N GLU A 106 15.03 4.71 22.71
CA GLU A 106 15.68 6.00 22.96
C GLU A 106 16.99 6.11 22.15
N ASN A 107 17.85 5.10 22.23
CA ASN A 107 19.09 5.09 21.45
C ASN A 107 18.85 5.11 19.93
N ILE A 108 17.76 4.53 19.42
CA ILE A 108 17.42 4.62 17.98
C ILE A 108 16.98 6.04 17.63
N LEU A 109 16.16 6.66 18.47
CA LEU A 109 15.66 8.02 18.25
C LEU A 109 16.79 9.05 18.36
N ASP A 110 17.75 8.86 19.27
CA ASP A 110 18.92 9.73 19.42
C ASP A 110 19.85 9.66 18.19
N ASN A 111 19.94 8.49 17.55
CA ASN A 111 20.73 8.29 16.34
C ASN A 111 19.95 8.58 15.04
N PHE A 112 18.68 8.98 15.13
CA PHE A 112 17.86 9.26 13.97
C PHE A 112 18.22 10.62 13.36
N VAL A 113 18.71 10.60 12.13
CA VAL A 113 18.95 11.82 11.33
C VAL A 113 17.80 11.97 10.33
N PRO A 114 16.93 12.99 10.48
CA PRO A 114 15.72 13.14 9.67
C PRO A 114 16.00 13.41 8.18
N GLU A 115 17.19 13.90 7.87
CA GLU A 115 17.58 14.29 6.51
C GLU A 115 18.92 13.66 6.15
N THR A 116 18.89 12.71 5.21
CA THR A 116 20.11 12.14 4.63
C THR A 116 20.32 12.67 3.22
N THR A 117 21.51 13.20 2.95
CA THR A 117 21.90 13.64 1.60
C THR A 117 22.26 12.42 0.76
N GLY A 118 21.39 12.05 -0.17
CA GLY A 118 21.70 11.00 -1.14
C GLY A 118 22.71 11.50 -2.17
N ILE A 119 23.89 10.86 -2.25
CA ILE A 119 24.79 11.06 -3.40
C ILE A 119 24.14 10.34 -4.59
N SER A 120 23.57 11.11 -5.51
CA SER A 120 23.07 10.55 -6.78
C SER A 120 24.27 10.21 -7.65
N HIS A 121 24.57 8.91 -7.81
CA HIS A 121 25.50 8.43 -8.83
C HIS A 121 24.76 8.32 -10.17
N SER A 122 24.28 9.44 -10.71
CA SER A 122 23.86 9.53 -12.10
C SER A 122 25.10 9.75 -12.97
N LYS A 123 25.39 8.79 -13.85
CA LYS A 123 26.35 8.94 -14.95
C LYS A 123 25.70 9.81 -16.04
N GLU A 124 25.64 11.13 -15.85
CA GLU A 124 25.34 12.09 -16.93
C GLU A 124 25.89 13.48 -16.56
N PRO A 125 26.28 14.29 -17.56
CA PRO A 125 27.22 15.39 -17.37
C PRO A 125 26.54 16.63 -16.77
N GLU A 126 27.22 17.19 -15.76
CA GLU A 126 27.22 18.60 -15.36
C GLU A 126 25.91 19.39 -15.53
N GLN A 127 24.89 19.05 -14.73
CA GLN A 127 23.90 20.04 -14.29
C GLN A 127 23.78 19.96 -12.77
N ILE A 128 24.16 21.07 -12.12
CA ILE A 128 23.98 21.47 -10.71
C ILE A 128 23.42 20.33 -9.85
N LYS A 129 24.32 19.60 -9.18
CA LYS A 129 23.99 18.52 -8.24
C LYS A 129 23.26 19.09 -7.03
N LEU A 130 21.96 19.34 -7.17
CA LEU A 130 21.09 19.54 -6.02
C LEU A 130 21.09 18.22 -5.24
N THR A 131 21.73 18.21 -4.08
CA THR A 131 21.67 17.12 -3.12
C THR A 131 20.20 16.85 -2.82
N ARG A 132 19.66 15.75 -3.34
CA ARG A 132 18.29 15.34 -3.02
C ARG A 132 18.27 15.02 -1.53
N ILE A 133 17.73 15.94 -0.74
CA ILE A 133 17.42 15.71 0.66
C ILE A 133 16.30 14.68 0.69
N LYS A 134 16.62 13.46 1.11
CA LYS A 134 15.61 12.44 1.37
C LYS A 134 15.16 12.63 2.80
N LYS A 135 13.91 13.07 2.99
CA LYS A 135 13.25 12.98 4.29
C LYS A 135 13.08 11.50 4.62
N GLN A 136 13.77 11.06 5.68
CA GLN A 136 13.68 9.69 6.11
C GLN A 136 12.47 9.54 7.03
N ASP A 137 11.66 8.50 6.79
CA ASP A 137 10.56 8.18 7.70
C ASP A 137 11.16 7.50 8.95
N VAL A 138 10.85 8.04 10.13
CA VAL A 138 11.27 7.52 11.44
C VAL A 138 10.88 6.05 11.58
N LYS A 139 9.68 5.68 11.11
CA LYS A 139 9.17 4.31 11.22
C LYS A 139 9.98 3.35 10.36
N VAL A 140 10.35 3.75 9.15
CA VAL A 140 11.16 2.94 8.24
C VAL A 140 12.57 2.74 8.82
N PHE A 141 13.17 3.82 9.34
CA PHE A 141 14.47 3.73 10.00
C PHE A 141 14.43 2.80 11.23
N PHE A 142 13.41 2.93 12.06
CA PHE A 142 13.21 2.05 13.21
C PHE A 142 13.10 0.57 12.78
N ILE A 143 12.30 0.29 11.76
CA ILE A 143 12.14 -1.07 11.21
C ILE A 143 13.49 -1.63 10.72
N ASP A 144 14.24 -0.84 9.94
CA ASP A 144 15.56 -1.23 9.42
C ASP A 144 16.52 -1.58 10.58
N VAL A 145 16.59 -0.74 11.62
CA VAL A 145 17.48 -0.98 12.76
C VAL A 145 17.05 -2.22 13.55
N VAL A 146 15.76 -2.41 13.80
CA VAL A 146 15.24 -3.60 14.49
C VAL A 146 15.62 -4.88 13.74
N VAL A 147 15.38 -4.91 12.42
CA VAL A 147 15.68 -6.09 11.60
C VAL A 147 17.18 -6.37 11.57
N ASN A 148 18.02 -5.36 11.37
CA ASN A 148 19.48 -5.55 11.34
C ASN A 148 20.02 -6.01 12.71
N THR A 149 19.58 -5.38 13.80
CA THR A 149 19.97 -5.77 15.16
C THR A 149 19.54 -7.21 15.46
N TYR A 150 18.37 -7.62 14.99
CA TYR A 150 17.89 -8.99 15.15
C TYR A 150 18.75 -10.00 14.36
N ILE A 151 19.15 -9.66 13.13
CA ILE A 151 20.03 -10.48 12.30
C ILE A 151 21.40 -10.65 12.96
N GLU A 152 21.98 -9.57 13.46
CA GLU A 152 23.27 -9.57 14.15
C GLU A 152 23.22 -10.41 15.44
N LYS A 153 22.21 -10.18 16.29
CA LYS A 153 22.04 -10.89 17.56
C LYS A 153 21.88 -12.41 17.36
N ASN A 154 21.18 -12.82 16.31
CA ASN A 154 20.96 -14.24 16.00
C ASN A 154 22.02 -14.82 15.05
N LYS A 155 23.05 -14.04 14.69
CA LYS A 155 24.13 -14.44 13.78
C LYS A 155 23.63 -15.01 12.43
N LEU A 156 22.50 -14.51 11.93
CA LEU A 156 21.87 -15.05 10.71
C LEU A 156 22.70 -14.79 9.45
N LYS A 157 23.72 -13.93 9.52
CA LYS A 157 24.68 -13.69 8.45
C LYS A 157 25.61 -14.89 8.20
N GLU A 158 25.81 -15.74 9.21
CA GLU A 158 26.65 -16.94 9.12
C GLU A 158 25.90 -18.12 8.48
N PHE A 159 24.59 -18.01 8.28
CA PHE A 159 23.78 -19.07 7.72
C PHE A 159 24.07 -19.25 6.23
N SER A 160 23.98 -20.50 5.77
CA SER A 160 23.89 -20.80 4.35
C SER A 160 22.56 -20.29 3.76
N GLU A 161 22.49 -20.19 2.44
CA GLU A 161 21.26 -19.75 1.74
C GLU A 161 20.05 -20.64 2.10
N SER A 162 20.28 -21.95 2.24
CA SER A 162 19.24 -22.92 2.61
C SER A 162 18.75 -22.70 4.04
N GLU A 163 19.67 -22.56 5.00
CA GLU A 163 19.34 -22.32 6.42
C GLU A 163 18.61 -20.99 6.60
N TRP A 164 18.99 -19.95 5.84
CA TRP A 164 18.29 -18.67 5.84
C TRP A 164 16.83 -18.81 5.39
N ILE A 165 16.59 -19.52 4.28
CA ILE A 165 15.23 -19.71 3.74
C ILE A 165 14.40 -20.55 4.73
N GLU A 166 14.95 -21.64 5.25
CA GLU A 166 14.27 -22.51 6.21
C GLU A 166 13.94 -21.78 7.51
N TYR A 167 14.86 -20.96 8.02
CA TYR A 167 14.63 -20.15 9.21
C TYR A 167 13.39 -19.27 9.05
N TRP A 168 13.29 -18.51 7.95
CA TRP A 168 12.18 -17.59 7.74
C TRP A 168 10.87 -18.30 7.37
N GLU A 169 10.90 -19.38 6.60
CA GLU A 169 9.70 -20.20 6.34
C GLU A 169 9.18 -20.85 7.63
N SER A 170 10.06 -21.33 8.52
CA SER A 170 9.65 -21.92 9.80
C SER A 170 8.94 -20.91 10.72
N ILE A 171 9.38 -19.64 10.69
CA ILE A 171 8.73 -18.55 11.41
C ILE A 171 7.37 -18.28 10.79
N PHE A 172 7.31 -18.11 9.46
CA PHE A 172 6.06 -17.89 8.75
C PHE A 172 5.02 -18.99 9.03
N GLU A 173 5.39 -20.26 8.87
CA GLU A 173 4.50 -21.40 9.10
C GLU A 173 3.98 -21.43 10.54
N SER A 174 4.85 -21.21 11.53
CA SER A 174 4.42 -21.18 12.93
C SER A 174 3.46 -20.03 13.23
N THR A 175 3.67 -18.85 12.63
CA THR A 175 2.79 -17.70 12.78
C THR A 175 1.42 -17.97 12.17
N THR A 176 1.36 -18.56 10.97
CA THR A 176 0.08 -18.92 10.33
C THR A 176 -0.70 -20.00 11.08
N ARG A 177 -0.02 -20.85 11.88
CA ARG A 177 -0.69 -21.82 12.76
C ARG A 177 -1.23 -21.16 14.02
N SER A 178 -0.50 -20.21 14.60
CA SER A 178 -0.96 -19.45 15.77
C SER A 178 -2.18 -18.59 15.47
N ASP A 179 -2.27 -17.99 14.29
CA ASP A 179 -3.43 -17.17 13.88
C ASP A 179 -4.72 -18.00 13.61
N ARG A 180 -4.64 -19.34 13.66
CA ARG A 180 -5.77 -20.27 13.42
C ARG A 180 -6.33 -20.92 14.69
N ASN A 181 -5.66 -20.74 15.83
CA ASN A 181 -6.10 -21.20 17.15
C ASN A 181 -6.61 -20.01 17.97
#